data_AF-A0A1M3LDF6-F1
#
_entry.id   AF-A0A1M3LDF6-F1
#
_cell.length_a   1.000
_cell.length_b   1.000
_cell.length_c   1.000
_cell.angle_alpha   90.00
_cell.angle_beta   90.00
_cell.angle_gamma   90.00
#
_symmetry.space_group_name_H-M   'P 1'
#
loop_
_entity.id
_entity.type
_entity.pdbx_description
1 polymer ?
#
loop_
_entity_poly.entity_id
_entity_poly.type
_entity_poly.pdbx_seq_one_letter_code
_entity_poly.pdbx_strand_id
1 'polypeptide(L)'
;MQSFLASLVDRLAAAGARQEALGVREPARRVLGLAVRAERIVVVGRVWRLGDYLLEPNEELHRVGRVVRVAGTDRRRSIVAASMTARHELARAARRGGVPEGETVNFDVERLDPASLDPAVLEPYLLDRAELLVHPPGGA
;
A
#
# COMPACT_ATOMS: atom_id res chain seq x y z
N MET A 1 15.78 2.47 16.71
CA MET A 1 14.40 2.28 16.20
C MET A 1 13.58 3.57 16.08
N GLN A 2 12.94 4.14 17.12
CA GLN A 2 12.05 5.32 16.90
C GLN A 2 12.76 6.51 16.23
N SER A 3 13.93 6.90 16.74
CA SER A 3 14.75 7.97 16.14
C SER A 3 15.22 7.66 14.71
N PHE A 4 15.40 6.39 14.38
CA PHE A 4 15.75 5.94 13.03
C PHE A 4 14.55 6.02 12.08
N LEU A 5 13.35 5.65 12.52
CA LEU A 5 12.14 5.79 11.71
C LEU A 5 11.83 7.26 11.43
N ALA A 6 11.97 8.13 12.43
CA ALA A 6 11.83 9.58 12.26
C ALA A 6 12.80 10.12 11.18
N SER A 7 14.08 9.75 11.24
CA SER A 7 15.06 10.21 10.25
C SER A 7 14.82 9.65 8.84
N LEU A 8 14.29 8.42 8.73
CA LEU A 8 13.87 7.85 7.46
C LEU A 8 12.67 8.61 6.86
N VAL A 9 11.66 8.93 7.68
CA VAL A 9 10.50 9.73 7.25
C VAL A 9 10.96 11.08 6.72
N ASP A 10 11.80 11.80 7.46
CA ASP A 10 12.34 13.10 7.04
C ASP A 10 13.09 12.99 5.71
N ARG A 11 13.91 11.96 5.56
CA ARG A 11 14.68 11.72 4.34
C ARG A 11 13.79 11.44 3.13
N LEU A 12 12.81 10.56 3.28
CA LEU A 12 11.88 10.20 2.20
C LEU A 12 11.00 11.39 1.81
N ALA A 13 10.54 12.17 2.80
CA ALA A 13 9.76 13.37 2.57
C ALA A 13 10.59 14.46 1.85
N ALA A 14 11.82 14.72 2.31
CA ALA A 14 12.71 15.70 1.69
C ALA A 14 13.07 15.35 0.24
N ALA A 15 13.19 14.05 -0.06
CA ALA A 15 13.42 13.57 -1.42
C ALA A 15 12.17 13.60 -2.33
N GLY A 16 10.98 13.87 -1.78
CA GLY A 16 9.73 13.74 -2.51
C GLY A 16 9.45 12.30 -2.96
N ALA A 17 9.92 11.31 -2.19
CA ALA A 17 9.81 9.90 -2.53
C ALA A 17 8.34 9.49 -2.71
N ARG A 18 8.05 8.72 -3.75
CA ARG A 18 6.68 8.32 -4.11
C ARG A 18 6.01 7.53 -2.97
N GLN A 19 4.81 7.95 -2.61
CA GLN A 19 3.92 7.22 -1.71
C GLN A 19 2.85 6.43 -2.47
N GLU A 20 2.35 5.38 -1.82
CA GLU A 20 1.19 4.58 -2.22
C GLU A 20 0.02 4.82 -1.26
N ALA A 21 -1.21 4.56 -1.71
CA ALA A 21 -2.38 4.69 -0.84
C ALA A 21 -2.39 3.57 0.22
N LEU A 22 -2.76 3.92 1.44
CA LEU A 22 -3.13 2.97 2.49
C LEU A 22 -4.64 2.97 2.63
N GLY A 23 -5.25 1.78 2.64
CA GLY A 23 -6.69 1.63 2.71
C GLY A 23 -7.18 0.60 3.71
N VAL A 24 -8.41 0.78 4.17
CA VAL A 24 -9.14 -0.16 5.02
C VAL A 24 -10.25 -0.82 4.20
N ARG A 25 -10.35 -2.15 4.29
CA ARG A 25 -11.39 -2.91 3.62
C ARG A 25 -12.68 -2.90 4.44
N GLU A 26 -13.71 -2.28 3.89
CA GLU A 26 -15.06 -2.31 4.44
C GLU A 26 -15.87 -3.43 3.76
N PRO A 27 -16.33 -4.44 4.50
CA PRO A 27 -17.09 -5.54 3.92
C PRO A 27 -18.44 -5.06 3.38
N ALA A 28 -19.02 -5.85 2.47
CA ALA A 28 -20.35 -5.57 1.96
C ALA A 28 -21.40 -5.62 3.09
N ARG A 29 -22.27 -4.61 3.16
CA ARG A 29 -23.41 -4.60 4.08
C ARG A 29 -24.62 -5.24 3.42
N ARG A 30 -25.21 -6.25 4.06
CA ARG A 30 -26.39 -6.96 3.56
C ARG A 30 -27.59 -6.78 4.50
N VAL A 31 -28.78 -6.61 3.93
CA VAL A 31 -30.06 -6.56 4.65
C VAL A 31 -31.04 -7.46 3.90
N LEU A 32 -31.68 -8.40 4.60
CA LEU A 32 -32.59 -9.41 4.01
C LEU A 32 -31.98 -10.13 2.78
N GLY A 33 -30.69 -10.47 2.83
CA GLY A 33 -29.97 -11.14 1.73
C GLY A 33 -29.52 -10.24 0.57
N LEU A 34 -30.04 -9.02 0.47
CA LEU A 34 -29.70 -8.03 -0.56
C LEU A 34 -28.50 -7.18 -0.12
N ALA A 35 -27.55 -6.93 -1.04
CA ALA A 35 -26.40 -6.07 -0.77
C ALA A 35 -26.85 -4.59 -0.82
N VAL A 36 -26.89 -3.94 0.35
CA VAL A 36 -27.22 -2.51 0.48
C VAL A 36 -25.98 -1.64 0.26
N ARG A 37 -24.80 -2.16 0.56
CA ARG A 37 -23.51 -1.52 0.28
C ARG A 37 -22.55 -2.59 -0.22
N ALA A 38 -22.02 -2.41 -1.43
CA ALA A 38 -20.95 -3.26 -1.95
C ALA A 38 -19.66 -3.07 -1.13
N GLU A 39 -18.78 -4.08 -1.15
CA GLU A 39 -17.44 -3.99 -0.53
C GLU A 39 -16.65 -2.80 -1.09
N ARG A 40 -15.92 -2.09 -0.22
CA ARG A 40 -15.07 -0.94 -0.58
C ARG A 40 -13.71 -1.06 0.09
N ILE A 41 -12.68 -0.53 -0.55
CA ILE A 41 -11.38 -0.29 0.08
C ILE A 41 -11.22 1.22 0.14
N VAL A 42 -11.42 1.80 1.33
CA VAL A 42 -11.44 3.25 1.56
C VAL A 42 -10.02 3.70 1.90
N VAL A 43 -9.54 4.76 1.23
CA VAL A 43 -8.23 5.35 1.52
C VAL A 43 -8.27 6.02 2.89
N VAL A 44 -7.33 5.68 3.75
CA VAL A 44 -7.18 6.23 5.10
C VAL A 44 -5.86 6.98 5.29
N GLY A 45 -4.88 6.77 4.40
CA GLY A 45 -3.57 7.38 4.53
C GLY A 45 -2.68 7.14 3.32
N ARG A 46 -1.40 7.47 3.47
CA ARG A 46 -0.36 7.31 2.48
C ARG A 46 0.86 6.70 3.13
N VAL A 47 1.54 5.81 2.42
CA VAL A 47 2.71 5.07 2.91
C VAL A 47 3.82 5.09 1.89
N TRP A 48 5.06 5.10 2.35
CA TRP A 48 6.18 4.65 1.53
C TRP A 48 6.26 3.12 1.60
N ARG A 49 6.41 2.47 0.44
CA ARG A 49 6.58 1.02 0.37
C ARG A 49 8.05 0.66 0.32
N LEU A 50 8.53 0.07 1.40
CA LEU A 50 9.92 -0.34 1.60
C LEU A 50 10.00 -1.88 1.53
N GLY A 51 9.83 -2.43 0.33
CA GLY A 51 9.77 -3.87 0.11
C GLY A 51 8.52 -4.50 0.71
N ASP A 52 8.70 -5.28 1.79
CA ASP A 52 7.64 -5.96 2.54
C ASP A 52 7.08 -5.11 3.70
N TYR A 53 7.64 -3.93 3.91
CA TYR A 53 7.20 -2.99 4.94
C TYR A 53 6.57 -1.75 4.32
N LEU A 54 5.67 -1.14 5.08
CA LEU A 54 5.06 0.15 4.78
C LEU A 54 5.39 1.09 5.94
N LEU A 55 5.85 2.29 5.60
CA LEU A 55 6.14 3.35 6.56
C LEU A 55 5.18 4.51 6.34
N GLU A 56 4.43 4.86 7.38
CA GLU A 56 3.58 6.05 7.39
C GLU A 56 4.38 7.31 7.80
N PRO A 57 3.92 8.52 7.42
CA PRO A 57 4.51 9.78 7.85
C PRO A 57 4.54 10.01 9.36
N ASN A 58 3.70 9.31 10.13
CA ASN A 58 3.66 9.36 11.59
C ASN A 58 4.59 8.32 12.24
N GLU A 59 5.55 7.77 11.48
CA GLU A 59 6.53 6.77 11.94
C GLU A 59 5.92 5.40 12.28
N GLU A 60 4.67 5.14 11.90
CA GLU A 60 4.06 3.82 12.05
C GLU A 60 4.55 2.86 10.97
N LEU A 61 4.97 1.67 11.42
CA LEU A 61 5.48 0.61 10.55
C LEU A 61 4.44 -0.50 10.43
N HIS A 62 4.20 -0.95 9.20
CA HIS A 62 3.31 -2.06 8.92
C HIS A 62 4.00 -3.10 8.05
N ARG A 63 3.57 -4.36 8.18
CA ARG A 63 3.84 -5.40 7.19
C ARG A 63 2.82 -5.31 6.07
N VAL A 64 3.28 -5.43 4.82
CA VAL A 64 2.41 -5.49 3.65
C VAL A 64 1.45 -6.68 3.79
N GLY A 65 0.15 -6.39 3.72
CA GLY A 65 -0.89 -7.42 3.62
C GLY A 65 -1.24 -7.73 2.18
N ARG A 66 -2.17 -6.97 1.62
CA ARG A 66 -2.62 -7.08 0.23
C ARG A 66 -2.39 -5.79 -0.53
N VAL A 67 -2.15 -5.92 -1.83
CA VAL A 67 -1.97 -4.81 -2.75
C VAL A 67 -2.82 -4.98 -4.00
N VAL A 68 -3.50 -3.92 -4.40
CA VAL A 68 -4.19 -3.85 -5.69
C VAL A 68 -3.87 -2.54 -6.39
N ARG A 69 -3.63 -2.62 -7.70
CA ARG A 69 -3.53 -1.46 -8.57
C ARG A 69 -4.83 -1.32 -9.33
N VAL A 70 -5.45 -0.14 -9.27
CA VAL A 70 -6.62 0.17 -10.07
C VAL A 70 -6.14 0.31 -11.52
N ALA A 71 -6.67 -0.54 -12.40
CA ALA A 71 -6.32 -0.46 -13.82
C ALA A 71 -6.75 0.91 -14.37
N GLY A 72 -5.84 1.58 -15.08
CA GLY A 72 -6.18 2.77 -15.87
C GLY A 72 -6.78 2.39 -17.22
N THR A 73 -7.41 3.37 -17.87
CA THR A 73 -8.04 3.26 -19.19
C THR A 73 -7.09 2.88 -20.34
N ASP A 74 -5.76 3.03 -20.18
CA ASP A 74 -4.77 2.83 -21.24
C ASP A 74 -4.05 1.47 -21.23
N ARG A 75 -4.77 0.35 -21.08
CA ARG A 75 -4.15 -0.98 -21.29
C ARG A 75 -4.83 -1.79 -22.38
N ARG A 76 -4.06 -2.05 -23.44
CA ARG A 76 -4.34 -3.09 -24.44
C ARG A 76 -4.47 -4.43 -23.73
N ARG A 77 -5.66 -5.01 -23.83
CA ARG A 77 -6.08 -6.26 -23.17
C ARG A 77 -5.39 -7.46 -23.80
N SER A 78 -4.65 -8.25 -23.01
CA SER A 78 -4.45 -9.68 -23.27
C SER A 78 -5.01 -10.48 -22.08
N ILE A 79 -5.78 -11.50 -22.41
CA ILE A 79 -6.80 -12.18 -21.58
C ILE A 79 -6.19 -13.34 -20.78
N VAL A 80 -6.47 -13.43 -19.47
CA VAL A 80 -6.53 -14.71 -18.71
C VAL A 80 -7.64 -14.60 -17.64
N ALA A 81 -8.68 -15.42 -17.74
CA ALA A 81 -10.03 -15.08 -17.25
C ALA A 81 -10.42 -15.46 -15.80
N ALA A 82 -9.62 -16.21 -15.03
CA ALA A 82 -10.05 -16.70 -13.70
C ALA A 82 -9.34 -16.04 -12.51
N SER A 83 -8.00 -16.01 -12.51
CA SER A 83 -7.20 -15.33 -11.46
C SER A 83 -7.40 -13.80 -11.47
N MET A 84 -7.89 -13.27 -12.60
CA MET A 84 -8.27 -11.87 -12.76
C MET A 84 -9.55 -11.50 -12.00
N THR A 85 -10.52 -12.41 -11.79
CA THR A 85 -11.84 -12.02 -11.23
C THR A 85 -11.74 -11.50 -9.80
N ALA A 86 -11.07 -12.22 -8.90
CA ALA A 86 -10.91 -11.78 -7.52
C ALA A 86 -10.09 -10.48 -7.41
N ARG A 87 -9.02 -10.36 -8.21
CA ARG A 87 -8.19 -9.15 -8.26
C ARG A 87 -8.93 -7.96 -8.89
N HIS A 88 -9.80 -8.21 -9.89
CA HIS A 88 -10.68 -7.20 -10.46
C HIS A 88 -11.76 -6.76 -9.49
N GLU A 89 -12.34 -7.67 -8.71
CA GLU A 89 -13.32 -7.30 -7.68
C GLU A 89 -12.68 -6.43 -6.59
N LEU A 90 -11.45 -6.74 -6.16
CA LEU A 90 -10.69 -5.89 -5.25
C LEU A 90 -10.36 -4.53 -5.90
N ALA A 91 -9.97 -4.49 -7.17
CA ALA A 91 -9.72 -3.23 -7.89
C ALA A 91 -11.01 -2.39 -8.03
N ARG A 92 -12.15 -3.05 -8.25
CA ARG A 92 -13.47 -2.41 -8.24
C ARG A 92 -13.85 -1.93 -6.84
N ALA A 93 -13.54 -2.67 -5.79
CA ALA A 93 -13.74 -2.27 -4.40
C ALA A 93 -12.89 -1.05 -4.03
N ALA A 94 -11.62 -1.02 -4.46
CA ALA A 94 -10.73 0.13 -4.33
C ALA A 94 -11.26 1.36 -5.08
N ARG A 95 -11.66 1.22 -6.34
CA ARG A 95 -12.27 2.31 -7.09
C ARG A 95 -13.56 2.80 -6.44
N ARG A 96 -14.42 1.89 -5.96
CA ARG A 96 -15.61 2.26 -5.19
C ARG A 96 -15.19 3.07 -3.97
N GLY A 97 -14.19 2.64 -3.20
CA GLY A 97 -13.69 3.36 -2.03
C GLY A 97 -12.88 4.62 -2.30
N GLY A 98 -12.78 5.08 -3.55
CA GLY A 98 -12.20 6.37 -3.92
C GLY A 98 -10.75 6.32 -4.41
N VAL A 99 -10.17 5.13 -4.62
CA VAL A 99 -8.81 5.01 -5.16
C VAL A 99 -8.81 5.39 -6.66
N PRO A 100 -8.02 6.40 -7.08
CA PRO A 100 -7.92 6.81 -8.48
C PRO A 100 -7.43 5.71 -9.44
N GLU A 101 -7.76 5.88 -10.72
CA GLU A 101 -7.22 5.01 -11.77
C GLU A 101 -5.70 5.11 -11.86
N GLY A 102 -5.04 3.97 -12.08
CA GLY A 102 -3.59 3.90 -12.12
C GLY A 102 -2.93 4.01 -10.75
N GLU A 103 -3.68 4.17 -9.66
CA GLU A 103 -3.13 4.21 -8.31
C GLU A 103 -3.04 2.81 -7.69
N THR A 104 -2.06 2.64 -6.80
CA THR A 104 -1.86 1.41 -6.01
C THR A 104 -2.35 1.68 -4.59
N VAL A 105 -3.12 0.75 -4.04
CA VAL A 105 -3.55 0.76 -2.63
C VAL A 105 -3.08 -0.51 -1.90
N ASN A 106 -2.48 -0.32 -0.73
CA ASN A 106 -2.14 -1.36 0.23
C ASN A 106 -3.25 -1.43 1.29
N PHE A 107 -3.67 -2.62 1.68
CA PHE A 107 -4.76 -2.84 2.64
C PHE A 107 -4.61 -4.21 3.32
N ASP A 108 -5.44 -4.47 4.33
CA ASP A 108 -5.31 -5.66 5.20
C ASP A 108 -3.89 -5.77 5.80
N VAL A 109 -3.27 -4.63 6.11
CA VAL A 109 -1.90 -4.54 6.62
C VAL A 109 -1.84 -4.89 8.11
N GLU A 110 -0.71 -5.41 8.55
CA GLU A 110 -0.46 -5.70 9.96
C GLU A 110 0.40 -4.58 10.55
N ARG A 111 -0.09 -3.89 11.58
CA ARG A 111 0.71 -2.91 12.33
C ARG A 111 1.76 -3.66 13.14
N LEU A 112 3.01 -3.22 13.02
CA LEU A 112 4.13 -3.78 13.77
C LEU A 112 4.44 -2.86 14.95
N ASP A 113 4.79 -3.47 16.09
CA ASP A 113 5.41 -2.74 17.19
C ASP A 113 6.92 -2.67 16.95
N PRO A 114 7.50 -1.48 16.68
CA PRO A 114 8.93 -1.36 16.42
C PRO A 114 9.80 -1.82 17.59
N ALA A 115 9.31 -1.78 18.83
CA ALA A 115 10.04 -2.25 20.01
C ALA A 115 10.21 -3.79 20.05
N SER A 116 9.39 -4.51 19.29
CA SER A 116 9.42 -5.98 19.18
C SER A 116 10.33 -6.51 18.07
N LEU A 117 10.88 -5.63 17.23
CA LEU A 117 11.69 -5.99 16.06
C LEU A 117 13.18 -5.83 16.35
N ASP A 118 14.01 -6.69 15.76
CA ASP A 118 15.47 -6.59 15.86
C ASP A 118 16.00 -5.42 14.99
N PRO A 119 16.54 -4.34 15.60
CA PRO A 119 17.06 -3.21 14.85
C PRO A 119 18.26 -3.57 13.97
N ALA A 120 19.10 -4.52 14.39
CA ALA A 120 20.31 -4.89 13.65
C ALA A 120 20.00 -5.53 12.29
N VAL A 121 18.82 -6.13 12.16
CA VAL A 121 18.32 -6.72 10.91
C VAL A 121 17.50 -5.70 10.13
N LEU A 122 16.62 -4.97 10.81
CA LEU A 122 15.60 -4.16 10.14
C LEU A 122 16.15 -2.82 9.63
N GLU A 123 16.99 -2.12 10.40
CA GLU A 123 17.47 -0.79 10.03
C GLU A 123 18.27 -0.82 8.71
N PRO A 124 19.23 -1.74 8.50
CA PRO A 124 19.94 -1.84 7.21
C PRO A 124 19.01 -2.16 6.03
N TYR A 125 18.02 -3.04 6.24
CA TYR A 125 17.04 -3.38 5.20
C TYR A 125 16.19 -2.17 4.81
N LEU A 126 15.63 -1.46 5.79
CA LEU A 126 14.77 -0.30 5.51
C LEU A 126 15.56 0.82 4.85
N LEU A 127 16.82 1.03 5.26
CA LEU A 127 17.69 2.01 4.65
C LEU A 127 17.95 1.68 3.16
N ASP A 128 18.35 0.44 2.85
CA ASP A 128 18.53 -0.02 1.46
C ASP A 128 17.27 0.20 0.61
N ARG A 129 16.10 -0.17 1.12
CA ARG A 129 14.83 0.05 0.41
C ARG A 129 14.48 1.53 0.25
N ALA A 130 14.82 2.37 1.23
CA ALA A 130 14.59 3.81 1.15
C ALA A 130 15.50 4.45 0.09
N GLU A 131 16.76 4.03 -0.02
CA GLU A 131 17.67 4.48 -1.08
C GLU A 131 17.08 4.25 -2.47
N LEU A 132 16.45 3.09 -2.70
CA LEU A 132 15.81 2.78 -3.99
C LEU A 132 14.63 3.70 -4.33
N LEU A 133 14.00 4.33 -3.33
CA LEU A 133 12.93 5.31 -3.55
C LEU A 133 13.46 6.73 -3.76
N VAL A 134 14.55 7.09 -3.07
CA VAL A 134 15.21 8.39 -3.18
C VAL A 134 16.00 8.50 -4.48
N HIS A 135 16.70 7.41 -4.83
CA HIS A 135 17.54 7.28 -6.01
C HIS A 135 17.06 6.06 -6.81
N PRO A 136 15.92 6.17 -7.51
CA PRO A 136 15.43 5.07 -8.33
C PRO A 136 16.54 4.69 -9.33
N PRO A 137 16.90 3.40 -9.43
CA PRO A 137 17.91 2.97 -10.40
C PRO A 137 17.44 3.43 -11.78
N GLY A 138 18.28 4.19 -12.48
CA GLY A 138 17.99 4.68 -13.82
C GLY A 138 17.63 3.49 -14.72
N GLY A 139 16.35 3.34 -15.02
CA GLY A 139 15.89 2.31 -15.95
C GLY A 139 16.31 2.70 -17.36
N ALA A 140 17.15 1.87 -17.97
CA ALA A 140 17.46 1.84 -19.40
C ALA A 140 16.23 1.47 -20.25
#